data_AF-A0A3B0BS21-F1
#
_entry.id   AF-A0A3B0BS21-F1
#
_cell.length_a   1.000
_cell.length_b   1.000
_cell.length_c   1.000
_cell.angle_alpha   90.00
_cell.angle_beta   90.00
_cell.angle_gamma   90.00
#
_symmetry.space_group_name_H-M   'P 1'
#
loop_
_entity.id
_entity.type
_entity.pdbx_description
1 polymer ?
#
loop_
_entity_poly.entity_id
_entity_poly.type
_entity_poly.pdbx_seq_one_letter_code
_entity_poly.pdbx_strand_id
1 'polypeptide(L)'
;MGFLDSLPDSVRPAFITSFATLVGAFIGACVAQYFSHRLTIRREAIKNYRDTYFQLIAPIIIDVYAYFDMSTMFRKAHDLNEGFSEKEYKNKFLKHISENLKFASPGLRQAYTKVFRAKYTFDGEGSLEYRSELILFYTFLEDFYSINKKIKILDKRDKIELEMHMIYFSIWHMLVKVLGVDGAIRVLEHKFMFDRIKFTIKFLRSLKKYEKDYEASRGKRTHNPREFIEFLSDRLVPDDNKDSFVECTGIENIIGKDGTRTIYRD
;
A
#
# COMPACT_ATOMS: atom_id res chain seq x y z
N MET A 1 14.82 43.39 -51.62
CA MET A 1 15.99 42.66 -52.13
C MET A 1 16.58 41.89 -50.97
N GLY A 2 16.47 40.57 -50.98
CA GLY A 2 17.04 39.73 -49.93
C GLY A 2 18.55 39.63 -50.10
N PHE A 3 19.27 39.39 -49.02
CA PHE A 3 20.72 39.10 -49.03
C PHE A 3 21.11 37.99 -50.02
N LEU A 4 20.22 37.03 -50.25
CA LEU A 4 20.39 35.95 -51.23
C LEU A 4 20.37 36.44 -52.69
N ASP A 5 19.66 37.54 -52.98
CA ASP A 5 19.58 38.15 -54.31
C ASP A 5 20.84 38.98 -54.64
N SER A 6 21.63 39.35 -53.62
CA SER A 6 22.90 40.08 -53.79
C SER A 6 24.13 39.19 -54.02
N LEU A 7 23.96 37.86 -53.94
CA LEU A 7 25.05 36.90 -54.19
C LEU A 7 25.17 36.55 -55.68
N PRO A 8 26.40 36.41 -56.24
CA PRO A 8 26.61 35.93 -57.60
C PRO A 8 26.01 34.53 -57.80
N ASP A 9 25.40 34.29 -58.96
CA ASP A 9 24.67 33.05 -59.25
C ASP A 9 25.55 31.78 -59.14
N SER A 10 26.86 31.91 -59.34
CA SER A 10 27.83 30.81 -59.23
C SER A 10 28.08 30.34 -57.79
N VAL A 11 27.88 31.18 -56.77
CA VAL A 11 28.15 30.86 -55.35
C VAL A 11 26.88 30.64 -54.53
N ARG A 12 25.73 31.10 -55.03
CA ARG A 12 24.42 30.91 -54.38
C ARG A 12 24.10 29.43 -54.02
N PRO A 13 24.29 28.43 -54.90
CA PRO A 13 23.98 27.03 -54.55
C PRO A 13 24.90 26.48 -53.45
N ALA A 14 26.20 26.78 -53.50
CA ALA A 14 27.16 26.33 -52.49
C ALA A 14 26.85 26.90 -51.09
N PHE A 15 26.44 28.18 -51.04
CA PHE A 15 26.01 28.83 -49.80
C PHE A 15 24.73 28.19 -49.24
N ILE A 16 23.70 27.98 -50.08
CA ILE A 16 22.44 27.35 -49.66
C ILE A 16 22.69 25.94 -49.11
N THR A 17 23.49 25.12 -49.80
CA THR A 17 23.81 23.76 -49.32
C THR A 17 24.57 23.80 -48.00
N SER A 18 25.60 24.63 -47.87
CA SER A 18 26.39 24.73 -46.63
C SER A 18 25.54 25.22 -45.46
N PHE A 19 24.69 26.22 -45.70
CA PHE A 19 23.75 26.73 -44.69
C PHE A 19 22.71 25.68 -44.31
N ALA A 20 22.15 24.96 -45.28
CA ALA A 20 21.20 23.87 -45.02
C ALA A 20 21.85 22.72 -44.23
N THR A 21 23.11 22.37 -44.52
CA THR A 21 23.87 21.38 -43.74
C THR A 21 24.10 21.87 -42.30
N LEU A 22 24.46 23.14 -42.11
CA LEU A 22 24.68 23.71 -40.78
C LEU A 22 23.38 23.75 -39.96
N VAL A 23 22.28 24.24 -40.56
CA VAL A 23 20.96 24.25 -39.93
C VAL A 23 20.48 22.83 -39.64
N GLY A 24 20.64 21.91 -40.59
CA GLY A 24 20.30 20.49 -40.41
C GLY A 24 21.08 19.84 -39.29
N ALA A 25 22.39 20.07 -39.22
CA ALA A 25 23.26 19.56 -38.15
C ALA A 25 22.89 20.17 -36.79
N PHE A 26 22.61 21.47 -36.73
CA PHE A 26 22.20 22.16 -35.50
C PHE A 26 20.85 21.63 -34.98
N ILE A 27 19.85 21.51 -35.86
CA ILE A 27 18.55 20.92 -35.50
C ILE A 27 18.74 19.47 -35.04
N GLY A 28 19.55 18.70 -35.76
CA GLY A 28 19.89 17.32 -35.40
C GLY A 28 20.51 17.21 -34.01
N ALA A 29 21.48 18.07 -33.69
CA ALA A 29 22.12 18.12 -32.38
C ALA A 29 21.14 18.50 -31.26
N CYS A 30 20.30 19.51 -31.47
CA CYS A 30 19.27 19.92 -30.50
C CYS A 30 18.28 18.80 -30.20
N VAL A 31 17.80 18.11 -31.25
CA VAL A 31 16.87 16.98 -31.11
C VAL A 31 17.56 15.81 -30.39
N ALA A 32 18.80 15.47 -30.78
CA ALA A 32 19.56 14.41 -30.13
C ALA A 32 19.82 14.70 -28.64
N GLN A 33 20.16 15.94 -28.29
CA GLN A 33 20.38 16.35 -26.91
C GLN A 33 19.10 16.28 -26.08
N TYR A 34 17.96 16.72 -26.64
CA TYR A 34 16.66 16.60 -25.98
C TYR A 34 16.32 15.13 -25.67
N PHE A 35 16.47 14.22 -26.64
CA PHE A 35 16.21 12.80 -26.43
C PHE A 35 17.20 12.18 -25.44
N SER A 36 18.49 12.52 -25.54
CA SER A 36 19.52 12.04 -24.63
C SER A 36 19.22 12.41 -23.18
N HIS A 37 18.87 13.67 -22.93
CA HIS A 37 18.51 14.15 -21.60
C HIS A 37 17.26 13.44 -21.05
N ARG A 38 16.20 13.33 -21.88
CA ARG A 38 14.97 12.63 -21.48
C ARG A 38 15.20 11.16 -21.14
N LEU A 39 16.05 10.47 -21.92
CA LEU A 39 16.42 9.08 -21.65
C LEU A 39 17.25 8.94 -20.39
N THR A 40 18.16 9.89 -20.13
CA THR A 40 19.00 9.92 -18.93
C THR A 40 18.14 10.06 -17.67
N ILE A 41 17.24 11.04 -17.62
CA ILE A 41 16.30 11.21 -16.50
C ILE A 41 15.49 9.92 -16.25
N ARG A 42 15.00 9.29 -17.32
CA ARG A 42 14.23 8.05 -17.20
C ARG A 42 15.07 6.91 -16.61
N ARG A 43 16.33 6.78 -17.02
CA ARG A 43 17.25 5.76 -16.50
C ARG A 43 17.57 6.00 -15.02
N GLU A 44 17.84 7.25 -14.64
CA GLU A 44 18.08 7.62 -13.24
C GLU A 44 16.86 7.34 -12.36
N ALA A 45 15.66 7.69 -12.83
CA ALA A 45 14.43 7.37 -12.11
C ALA A 45 14.24 5.86 -11.91
N ILE A 46 14.48 5.05 -12.96
CA ILE A 46 14.42 3.58 -12.86
C ILE A 46 15.48 3.04 -11.89
N LYS A 47 16.70 3.60 -11.91
CA LYS A 47 17.76 3.24 -10.98
C LYS A 47 17.33 3.53 -9.54
N ASN A 48 16.80 4.71 -9.26
CA ASN A 48 16.30 5.07 -7.94
C ASN A 48 15.20 4.11 -7.46
N TYR A 49 14.25 3.72 -8.33
CA TYR A 49 13.23 2.73 -7.96
C TYR A 49 13.80 1.35 -7.66
N ARG A 50 14.84 0.92 -8.40
CA ARG A 50 15.55 -0.34 -8.12
C ARG A 50 16.28 -0.27 -6.79
N ASP A 51 16.98 0.82 -6.52
CA ASP A 51 17.71 1.03 -5.27
C ASP A 51 16.73 1.02 -4.09
N THR A 52 15.58 1.71 -4.18
CA THR A 52 14.54 1.61 -3.16
C THR A 52 14.04 0.18 -2.98
N TYR A 53 13.78 -0.56 -4.06
CA TYR A 53 13.34 -1.95 -3.93
C TYR A 53 14.37 -2.82 -3.20
N PHE A 54 15.63 -2.80 -3.64
CA PHE A 54 16.67 -3.67 -3.08
C PHE A 54 17.05 -3.30 -1.66
N GLN A 55 17.05 -2.01 -1.31
CA GLN A 55 17.49 -1.55 0.00
C GLN A 55 16.34 -1.51 1.03
N LEU A 56 15.14 -1.12 0.61
CA LEU A 56 14.01 -0.92 1.52
C LEU A 56 13.03 -2.08 1.54
N ILE A 57 12.71 -2.68 0.39
CA ILE A 57 11.56 -3.59 0.27
C ILE A 57 11.97 -5.05 0.34
N ALA A 58 12.85 -5.47 -0.58
CA ALA A 58 13.25 -6.86 -0.74
C ALA A 58 13.73 -7.52 0.57
N PRO A 59 14.51 -6.83 1.45
CA PRO A 59 15.01 -7.46 2.67
C PRO A 59 13.94 -7.80 3.72
N ILE A 60 12.75 -7.18 3.65
CA ILE A 60 11.76 -7.24 4.74
C ILE A 60 10.37 -7.70 4.30
N ILE A 61 10.09 -7.79 3.00
CA ILE A 61 8.74 -8.09 2.49
C ILE A 61 8.18 -9.42 3.02
N ILE A 62 9.01 -10.45 3.11
CA ILE A 62 8.60 -11.76 3.63
C ILE A 62 8.23 -11.67 5.11
N ASP A 63 8.95 -10.86 5.90
CA ASP A 63 8.65 -10.65 7.31
C ASP A 63 7.31 -9.93 7.50
N VAL A 64 6.96 -9.03 6.58
CA VAL A 64 5.65 -8.34 6.57
C VAL A 64 4.51 -9.33 6.34
N TYR A 65 4.67 -10.24 5.38
CA TYR A 65 3.66 -11.27 5.09
C TYR A 65 3.54 -12.25 6.26
N ALA A 66 4.67 -12.74 6.76
CA ALA A 66 4.72 -13.63 7.92
C ALA A 66 4.06 -12.99 9.16
N TYR A 67 4.32 -11.71 9.43
CA TYR A 67 3.68 -11.00 10.53
C TYR A 67 2.16 -11.05 10.43
N PHE A 68 1.58 -10.74 9.25
CA PHE A 68 0.15 -10.82 9.05
C PHE A 68 -0.38 -12.24 9.28
N ASP A 69 0.24 -13.23 8.65
CA ASP A 69 -0.21 -14.62 8.70
C ASP A 69 -0.20 -15.18 10.12
N MET A 70 0.91 -15.01 10.85
CA MET A 70 1.01 -15.46 12.25
C MET A 70 0.01 -14.73 13.15
N SER A 71 -0.18 -13.43 12.93
CA SER A 71 -1.06 -12.62 13.77
C SER A 71 -2.54 -12.95 13.58
N THR A 72 -2.91 -13.62 12.50
CA THR A 72 -4.30 -13.88 12.10
C THR A 72 -4.55 -15.37 11.85
N MET A 73 -3.73 -16.24 12.42
CA MET A 73 -3.85 -17.69 12.27
C MET A 73 -4.93 -18.24 13.19
N PHE A 74 -5.88 -19.02 12.65
CA PHE A 74 -7.03 -19.53 13.40
C PHE A 74 -6.65 -20.37 14.64
N ARG A 75 -5.59 -21.19 14.56
CA ARG A 75 -5.13 -22.04 15.66
C ARG A 75 -3.70 -21.71 16.06
N LYS A 76 -3.44 -20.46 16.46
CA LYS A 76 -2.09 -20.00 16.86
C LYS A 76 -1.40 -20.96 17.84
N ALA A 77 -2.12 -21.47 18.83
CA ALA A 77 -1.57 -22.33 19.87
C ALA A 77 -1.11 -23.72 19.38
N HIS A 78 -1.59 -24.19 18.23
CA HIS A 78 -1.26 -25.52 17.69
C HIS A 78 -0.43 -25.45 16.41
N ASP A 79 -0.66 -24.44 15.58
CA ASP A 79 -0.09 -24.37 14.23
C ASP A 79 1.21 -23.55 14.20
N LEU A 80 1.52 -22.76 15.24
CA LEU A 80 2.74 -21.97 15.30
C LEU A 80 3.88 -22.82 15.88
N ASN A 81 4.94 -23.01 15.10
CA ASN A 81 6.15 -23.69 15.56
C ASN A 81 6.78 -22.94 16.73
N GLU A 82 7.34 -23.69 17.69
CA GLU A 82 8.11 -23.13 18.80
C GLU A 82 9.27 -22.28 18.29
N GLY A 83 9.46 -21.09 18.89
CA GLY A 83 10.52 -20.15 18.52
C GLY A 83 10.13 -19.06 17.53
N PHE A 84 8.94 -19.09 16.94
CA PHE A 84 8.43 -18.01 16.10
C PHE A 84 7.55 -17.05 16.90
N SER A 85 7.82 -15.74 16.83
CA SER A 85 7.05 -14.72 17.53
C SER A 85 6.59 -13.60 16.59
N GLU A 86 5.27 -13.37 16.50
CA GLU A 86 4.69 -12.25 15.72
C GLU A 86 5.35 -10.89 16.07
N LYS A 87 5.69 -10.69 17.35
CA LYS A 87 6.34 -9.48 17.86
C LYS A 87 7.75 -9.31 17.31
N GLU A 88 8.48 -10.39 17.09
CA GLU A 88 9.84 -10.35 16.53
C GLU A 88 9.81 -9.84 15.09
N TYR A 89 8.94 -10.40 14.25
CA TYR A 89 8.77 -9.98 12.85
C TYR A 89 8.32 -8.51 12.75
N LYS A 90 7.39 -8.09 13.62
CA LYS A 90 7.00 -6.69 13.74
C LYS A 90 8.17 -5.78 14.08
N ASN A 91 8.97 -6.14 15.09
CA ASN A 91 10.11 -5.35 15.52
C ASN A 91 11.21 -5.29 14.47
N LYS A 92 11.46 -6.42 13.78
CA LYS A 92 12.39 -6.49 12.65
C LYS A 92 11.97 -5.53 11.54
N PHE A 93 10.69 -5.49 11.20
CA PHE A 93 10.14 -4.54 10.23
C PHE A 93 10.33 -3.09 10.69
N LEU A 94 9.91 -2.73 11.91
CA LEU A 94 10.03 -1.37 12.42
C LEU A 94 11.49 -0.90 12.46
N LYS A 95 12.41 -1.78 12.89
CA LYS A 95 13.85 -1.50 12.90
C LYS A 95 14.36 -1.24 11.48
N HIS A 96 14.07 -2.15 10.54
CA HIS A 96 14.50 -2.03 9.14
C HIS A 96 14.00 -0.74 8.48
N ILE A 97 12.74 -0.36 8.70
CA ILE A 97 12.18 0.89 8.18
C ILE A 97 12.92 2.10 8.77
N SER A 98 13.19 2.08 10.07
CA SER A 98 13.88 3.19 10.74
C SER A 98 15.31 3.41 10.22
N GLU A 99 16.04 2.33 9.94
CA GLU A 99 17.41 2.35 9.41
C GLU A 99 17.46 2.76 7.92
N ASN A 100 16.35 2.59 7.19
CA ASN A 100 16.28 2.79 5.74
C ASN A 100 15.37 3.95 5.30
N LEU A 101 15.00 4.87 6.21
CA LEU A 101 14.13 6.02 5.90
C LEU A 101 14.62 6.92 4.76
N LYS A 102 15.93 6.90 4.44
CA LYS A 102 16.49 7.64 3.29
C LYS A 102 15.92 7.19 1.94
N PHE A 103 15.49 5.93 1.84
CA PHE A 103 14.89 5.37 0.63
C PHE A 103 13.35 5.43 0.66
N ALA A 104 12.76 5.78 1.80
CA ALA A 104 11.33 5.78 2.02
C ALA A 104 10.62 6.94 1.32
N SER A 105 9.43 6.68 0.78
CA SER A 105 8.57 7.75 0.26
C SER A 105 8.21 8.75 1.36
N PRO A 106 7.78 9.98 1.02
CA PRO A 106 7.25 10.91 1.99
C PRO A 106 6.07 10.34 2.80
N GLY A 107 5.21 9.55 2.16
CA GLY A 107 4.07 8.90 2.80
C GLY A 107 4.52 7.88 3.85
N LEU A 108 5.49 7.03 3.51
CA LEU A 108 6.03 6.04 4.44
C LEU A 108 6.75 6.69 5.63
N ARG A 109 7.52 7.76 5.39
CA ARG A 109 8.15 8.56 6.47
C ARG A 109 7.10 9.16 7.40
N GLN A 110 6.01 9.68 6.85
CA GLN A 110 4.91 10.22 7.64
C GLN A 110 4.22 9.13 8.46
N ALA A 111 3.96 7.96 7.88
CA ALA A 111 3.37 6.82 8.59
C ALA A 111 4.28 6.35 9.74
N TYR A 112 5.59 6.24 9.51
CA TYR A 112 6.55 5.89 10.55
C TYR A 112 6.58 6.92 11.68
N THR A 113 6.53 8.21 11.32
CA THR A 113 6.44 9.30 12.31
C THR A 113 5.17 9.20 13.15
N LYS A 114 4.03 8.78 12.57
CA LYS A 114 2.77 8.56 13.31
C LYS A 114 2.91 7.42 14.32
N VAL A 115 3.56 6.31 13.94
CA VAL A 115 3.87 5.21 14.89
C VAL A 115 4.70 5.73 16.05
N PHE A 116 5.76 6.48 15.78
CA PHE A 116 6.60 7.03 16.83
C PHE A 116 5.83 7.98 17.75
N ARG A 117 4.99 8.86 17.19
CA ARG A 117 4.10 9.77 17.93
C ARG A 117 3.11 9.06 18.83
N ALA A 118 2.52 7.96 18.34
CA ALA A 118 1.53 7.20 19.08
C ALA A 118 2.09 6.64 20.41
N LYS A 119 3.39 6.37 20.49
CA LYS A 119 4.04 5.84 21.70
C LYS A 119 4.04 6.78 22.90
N TYR A 120 3.97 8.09 22.67
CA TYR A 120 3.99 9.11 23.73
C TYR A 120 2.77 10.03 23.69
N THR A 121 1.82 9.75 22.79
CA THR A 121 0.54 10.46 22.76
C THR A 121 -0.47 9.64 23.54
N PHE A 122 -1.12 10.25 24.53
CA PHE A 122 -2.23 9.59 25.23
C PHE A 122 -3.40 9.39 24.26
N ASP A 123 -3.71 8.13 23.98
CA ASP A 123 -4.91 7.73 23.26
C ASP A 123 -5.92 7.21 24.25
N GLY A 124 -7.05 7.91 24.39
CA GLY A 124 -8.14 7.47 25.28
C GLY A 124 -8.76 6.13 24.88
N GLU A 125 -8.52 5.64 23.65
CA GLU A 125 -9.01 4.35 23.14
C GLU A 125 -8.00 3.19 23.31
N GLY A 126 -6.73 3.47 23.59
CA GLY A 126 -5.67 2.45 23.73
C GLY A 126 -5.31 1.67 22.45
N SER A 127 -5.73 2.11 21.27
CA SER A 127 -5.55 1.39 19.99
C SER A 127 -4.76 2.17 18.93
N LEU A 128 -4.42 3.43 19.20
CA LEU A 128 -3.75 4.33 18.27
C LEU A 128 -2.38 3.83 17.84
N GLU A 129 -1.59 3.28 18.76
CA GLU A 129 -0.28 2.69 18.42
C GLU A 129 -0.47 1.57 17.41
N TYR A 130 -1.30 0.58 17.75
CA TYR A 130 -1.59 -0.57 16.90
C TYR A 130 -2.12 -0.16 15.52
N ARG A 131 -3.06 0.78 15.47
CA ARG A 131 -3.61 1.33 14.22
C ARG A 131 -2.53 2.01 13.39
N SER A 132 -1.66 2.78 14.02
CA SER A 132 -0.58 3.47 13.32
C SER A 132 0.43 2.47 12.74
N GLU A 133 0.71 1.39 13.46
CA GLU A 133 1.55 0.29 12.97
C GLU A 133 0.92 -0.37 11.73
N LEU A 134 -0.37 -0.71 11.77
CA LEU A 134 -1.07 -1.28 10.60
C LEU A 134 -1.06 -0.35 9.38
N ILE A 135 -1.24 0.96 9.60
CA ILE A 135 -1.12 1.96 8.51
C ILE A 135 0.30 1.95 7.94
N LEU A 136 1.33 1.83 8.78
CA LEU A 136 2.71 1.76 8.33
C LEU A 136 2.96 0.54 7.43
N PHE A 137 2.50 -0.65 7.82
CA PHE A 137 2.57 -1.84 6.98
C PHE A 137 1.83 -1.66 5.66
N TYR A 138 0.60 -1.13 5.71
CA TYR A 138 -0.19 -0.87 4.52
C TYR A 138 0.50 0.12 3.56
N THR A 139 1.02 1.24 4.07
CA THR A 139 1.75 2.24 3.28
C THR A 139 3.03 1.67 2.67
N PHE A 140 3.73 0.80 3.40
CA PHE A 140 4.89 0.08 2.86
C PHE A 140 4.52 -0.79 1.64
N LEU A 141 3.40 -1.52 1.72
CA LEU A 141 2.91 -2.32 0.59
C LEU A 141 2.41 -1.45 -0.58
N GLU A 142 1.82 -0.29 -0.31
CA GLU A 142 1.47 0.69 -1.36
C GLU A 142 2.69 1.22 -2.11
N ASP A 143 3.77 1.52 -1.38
CA ASP A 143 5.04 1.94 -1.98
C ASP A 143 5.60 0.81 -2.85
N PHE A 144 5.56 -0.43 -2.35
CA PHE A 144 5.99 -1.60 -3.14
C PHE A 144 5.17 -1.77 -4.41
N TYR A 145 3.85 -1.67 -4.31
CA TYR A 145 2.95 -1.75 -5.45
C TYR A 145 3.23 -0.64 -6.49
N SER A 146 3.50 0.57 -6.01
CA SER A 146 3.82 1.73 -6.85
C SER A 146 5.17 1.54 -7.56
N ILE A 147 6.18 1.03 -6.88
CA ILE A 147 7.48 0.70 -7.47
C ILE A 147 7.34 -0.40 -8.50
N ASN A 148 6.60 -1.47 -8.19
CA ASN A 148 6.37 -2.57 -9.12
C ASN A 148 5.70 -2.08 -10.43
N LYS A 149 4.78 -1.11 -10.36
CA LYS A 149 4.21 -0.50 -11.58
C LYS A 149 5.24 0.21 -12.47
N LYS A 150 6.33 0.73 -11.90
CA LYS A 150 7.35 1.48 -12.63
C LYS A 150 8.40 0.57 -13.24
N ILE A 151 8.85 -0.45 -12.50
CA ILE A 151 9.99 -1.29 -12.89
C ILE A 151 9.66 -2.76 -13.12
N LYS A 152 8.41 -3.19 -12.87
CA LYS A 152 7.86 -4.53 -13.17
C LYS A 152 8.73 -5.67 -12.65
N ILE A 153 9.03 -5.65 -11.35
CA ILE A 153 9.84 -6.68 -10.70
C ILE A 153 9.04 -7.96 -10.49
N LEU A 154 7.78 -7.82 -10.08
CA LEU A 154 6.91 -8.94 -9.75
C LEU A 154 6.23 -9.49 -10.99
N ASP A 155 6.08 -10.82 -11.01
CA ASP A 155 5.24 -11.49 -11.97
C ASP A 155 3.73 -11.27 -11.65
N LYS A 156 2.85 -11.91 -12.42
CA LYS A 156 1.40 -11.77 -12.20
C LYS A 156 0.96 -12.37 -10.86
N ARG A 157 1.55 -13.49 -10.43
CA ARG A 157 1.17 -14.23 -9.22
C ARG A 157 1.58 -13.46 -7.98
N ASP A 158 2.84 -13.05 -7.90
CA ASP A 158 3.39 -12.28 -6.78
C ASP A 158 2.67 -10.92 -6.65
N LYS A 159 2.27 -10.33 -7.78
CA LYS A 159 1.46 -9.12 -7.76
C LYS A 159 0.09 -9.33 -7.13
N ILE A 160 -0.57 -10.47 -7.41
CA ILE A 160 -1.85 -10.81 -6.77
C ILE A 160 -1.64 -10.98 -5.27
N GLU A 161 -0.57 -11.66 -4.86
CA GLU A 161 -0.24 -11.85 -3.45
C GLU A 161 0.03 -10.52 -2.73
N LEU A 162 0.73 -9.58 -3.37
CA LEU A 162 0.92 -8.22 -2.87
C LEU A 162 -0.42 -7.49 -2.72
N GLU A 163 -1.28 -7.51 -3.74
CA GLU A 163 -2.61 -6.88 -3.69
C GLU A 163 -3.47 -7.51 -2.58
N MET A 164 -3.36 -8.82 -2.35
CA MET A 164 -4.06 -9.50 -1.27
C MET A 164 -3.61 -9.01 0.11
N HIS A 165 -2.30 -8.95 0.36
CA HIS A 165 -1.77 -8.45 1.63
C HIS A 165 -2.13 -6.98 1.88
N MET A 166 -2.14 -6.14 0.84
CA MET A 166 -2.62 -4.76 0.95
C MET A 166 -4.09 -4.71 1.43
N ILE A 167 -4.95 -5.56 0.87
CA ILE A 167 -6.35 -5.65 1.27
C ILE A 167 -6.47 -6.15 2.70
N TYR A 168 -5.72 -7.19 3.06
CA TYR A 168 -5.72 -7.75 4.41
C TYR A 168 -5.34 -6.73 5.48
N PHE A 169 -4.22 -6.00 5.31
CA PHE A 169 -3.83 -4.95 6.26
C PHE A 169 -4.86 -3.80 6.33
N SER A 170 -5.51 -3.48 5.21
CA SER A 170 -6.56 -2.45 5.18
C SER A 170 -7.84 -2.92 5.90
N ILE A 171 -8.26 -4.17 5.71
CA ILE A 171 -9.36 -4.78 6.46
C ILE A 171 -9.02 -4.79 7.95
N TRP A 172 -7.80 -5.21 8.31
CA TRP A 172 -7.36 -5.25 9.69
C TRP A 172 -7.40 -3.89 10.36
N HIS A 173 -6.88 -2.85 9.69
CA HIS A 173 -6.93 -1.49 10.19
C HIS A 173 -8.37 -1.05 10.51
N MET A 174 -9.29 -1.31 9.57
CA MET A 174 -10.70 -1.00 9.74
C MET A 174 -11.35 -1.81 10.87
N LEU A 175 -11.09 -3.11 10.94
CA LEU A 175 -11.60 -3.94 12.02
C LEU A 175 -11.13 -3.46 13.39
N VAL A 176 -9.85 -3.07 13.55
CA VAL A 176 -9.34 -2.55 14.84
C VAL A 176 -10.08 -1.28 15.23
N LYS A 177 -10.33 -0.40 14.27
CA LYS A 177 -11.04 0.85 14.49
C LYS A 177 -12.50 0.62 14.93
N VAL A 178 -13.15 -0.40 14.39
CA VAL A 178 -14.57 -0.68 14.63
C VAL A 178 -14.77 -1.59 15.85
N LEU A 179 -13.99 -2.66 15.99
CA LEU A 179 -14.14 -3.73 16.98
C LEU A 179 -13.08 -3.73 18.08
N GLY A 180 -12.01 -2.94 17.95
CA GLY A 180 -10.82 -3.08 18.80
C GLY A 180 -9.89 -4.18 18.31
N VAL A 181 -8.73 -4.32 18.96
CA VAL A 181 -7.66 -5.23 18.52
C VAL A 181 -8.12 -6.70 18.56
N ASP A 182 -8.67 -7.16 19.69
CA ASP A 182 -9.06 -8.57 19.86
C ASP A 182 -10.25 -8.95 18.97
N GLY A 183 -11.23 -8.05 18.83
CA GLY A 183 -12.34 -8.24 17.91
C GLY A 183 -11.87 -8.34 16.45
N ALA A 184 -10.87 -7.54 16.06
CA ALA A 184 -10.28 -7.63 14.73
C ALA A 184 -9.55 -8.95 14.47
N ILE A 185 -8.77 -9.43 15.45
CA ILE A 185 -8.05 -10.69 15.34
C ILE A 185 -9.05 -11.85 15.21
N ARG A 186 -10.08 -11.92 16.06
CA ARG A 186 -11.13 -12.96 15.98
C ARG A 186 -11.79 -13.04 14.61
N VAL A 187 -12.04 -11.89 13.98
CA VAL A 187 -12.59 -11.87 12.61
C VAL A 187 -11.57 -12.37 11.58
N LEU A 188 -10.32 -11.94 11.69
CA LEU A 188 -9.27 -12.32 10.74
C LEU A 188 -8.75 -13.75 10.90
N GLU A 189 -8.93 -14.37 12.05
CA GLU A 189 -8.72 -15.81 12.24
C GLU A 189 -9.57 -16.63 11.26
N HIS A 190 -10.75 -16.13 10.90
CA HIS A 190 -11.65 -16.72 9.93
C HIS A 190 -11.42 -16.23 8.49
N LYS A 191 -10.28 -15.59 8.19
CA LYS A 191 -9.96 -15.08 6.84
C LYS A 191 -9.93 -16.15 5.75
N PHE A 192 -9.85 -17.43 6.13
CA PHE A 192 -9.92 -18.56 5.20
C PHE A 192 -11.30 -18.71 4.54
N MET A 193 -12.34 -18.12 5.12
CA MET A 193 -13.69 -18.04 4.52
C MET A 193 -13.79 -16.98 3.41
N PHE A 194 -12.77 -16.13 3.25
CA PHE A 194 -12.79 -15.11 2.21
C PHE A 194 -12.43 -15.68 0.84
N ASP A 195 -13.24 -15.35 -0.16
CA ASP A 195 -12.98 -15.60 -1.56
C ASP A 195 -11.85 -14.70 -2.07
N ARG A 196 -10.68 -15.30 -2.22
CA ARG A 196 -9.46 -14.65 -2.72
C ARG A 196 -9.64 -14.07 -4.13
N ILE A 197 -10.58 -14.58 -4.94
CA ILE A 197 -10.85 -14.04 -6.29
C ILE A 197 -11.41 -12.61 -6.19
N LYS A 198 -12.10 -12.29 -5.10
CA LYS A 198 -12.68 -10.96 -4.87
C LYS A 198 -11.64 -9.93 -4.41
N PHE A 199 -10.41 -10.34 -4.12
CA PHE A 199 -9.31 -9.49 -3.63
C PHE A 199 -8.70 -8.69 -4.78
N THR A 200 -9.41 -7.63 -5.18
CA THR A 200 -9.04 -6.80 -6.33
C THR A 200 -8.76 -5.36 -5.91
N ILE A 201 -8.01 -4.63 -6.72
CA ILE A 201 -7.86 -3.16 -6.57
C ILE A 201 -9.21 -2.43 -6.54
N LYS A 202 -10.24 -2.95 -7.21
CA LYS A 202 -11.60 -2.39 -7.13
C LYS A 202 -12.15 -2.51 -5.71
N PHE A 203 -11.98 -3.68 -5.09
CA PHE A 203 -12.37 -3.90 -3.69
C PHE A 203 -11.58 -3.00 -2.72
N LEU A 204 -10.27 -2.87 -2.91
CA LEU A 204 -9.45 -1.96 -2.10
C LEU A 204 -9.95 -0.50 -2.19
N ARG A 205 -10.36 -0.04 -3.38
CA ARG A 205 -10.96 1.29 -3.55
C ARG A 205 -12.29 1.43 -2.82
N SER A 206 -13.15 0.41 -2.86
CA SER A 206 -14.40 0.44 -2.08
C SER A 206 -14.14 0.45 -0.58
N LEU A 207 -13.12 -0.26 -0.10
CA LEU A 207 -12.73 -0.27 1.31
C LEU A 207 -12.24 1.11 1.77
N LYS A 208 -11.38 1.78 0.98
CA LYS A 208 -10.97 3.17 1.25
C LYS A 208 -12.13 4.16 1.22
N LYS A 209 -13.09 3.96 0.33
CA LYS A 209 -14.30 4.79 0.29
C LYS A 209 -15.12 4.60 1.57
N TYR A 210 -15.35 3.34 1.96
CA TYR A 210 -16.03 3.01 3.21
C TYR A 210 -15.32 3.64 4.42
N GLU A 211 -14.00 3.55 4.50
CA GLU A 211 -13.20 4.19 5.55
C GLU A 211 -13.39 5.71 5.61
N LYS A 212 -13.37 6.38 4.46
CA LYS A 212 -13.58 7.82 4.38
C LYS A 212 -15.00 8.21 4.81
N ASP A 213 -15.99 7.45 4.37
CA ASP A 213 -17.39 7.67 4.72
C ASP A 213 -17.60 7.44 6.23
N TYR A 214 -16.92 6.44 6.81
CA TYR A 214 -16.88 6.18 8.25
C TYR A 214 -16.25 7.34 9.04
N GLU A 215 -15.12 7.92 8.60
CA GLU A 215 -14.52 9.07 9.30
C GLU A 215 -15.41 10.32 9.22
N ALA A 216 -16.11 10.53 8.11
CA ALA A 216 -17.01 11.65 7.95
C ALA A 216 -18.25 11.54 8.86
N SER A 217 -18.67 10.33 9.23
CA SER A 217 -19.86 10.07 10.06
C SER A 217 -19.57 10.01 11.56
N ARG A 218 -18.30 9.94 11.98
CA ARG A 218 -17.86 9.76 13.38
C ARG A 218 -18.33 10.85 14.36
N GLY A 219 -18.88 11.96 13.87
CA GLY A 219 -19.52 13.01 14.67
C GLY A 219 -21.06 13.02 14.66
N LYS A 220 -21.73 12.08 13.96
CA LYS A 220 -23.20 12.12 13.74
C LYS A 220 -23.94 10.80 13.98
N ARG A 221 -23.27 9.64 13.92
CA ARG A 221 -23.87 8.32 14.21
C ARG A 221 -22.82 7.40 14.81
N THR A 222 -23.15 6.69 15.88
CA THR A 222 -22.42 5.51 16.33
C THR A 222 -22.57 4.44 15.24
N HIS A 223 -21.58 4.29 14.35
CA HIS A 223 -21.62 3.21 13.36
C HIS A 223 -21.54 1.87 14.06
N ASN A 224 -22.49 1.01 13.73
CA ASN A 224 -22.63 -0.32 14.29
C ASN A 224 -21.54 -1.22 13.70
N PRO A 225 -20.68 -1.86 14.51
CA PRO A 225 -19.66 -2.77 14.00
C PRO A 225 -20.20 -3.88 13.09
N ARG A 226 -21.49 -4.22 13.24
CA ARG A 226 -22.23 -5.13 12.38
C ARG A 226 -22.23 -4.70 10.92
N GLU A 227 -22.40 -3.41 10.62
CA GLU A 227 -22.47 -2.90 9.24
C GLU A 227 -21.16 -3.17 8.47
N PHE A 228 -20.01 -3.03 9.14
CA PHE A 228 -18.73 -3.29 8.48
C PHE A 228 -18.53 -4.79 8.24
N ILE A 229 -18.99 -5.64 9.15
CA ILE A 229 -18.88 -7.08 8.96
C ILE A 229 -19.85 -7.55 7.88
N GLU A 230 -21.08 -7.06 7.84
CA GLU A 230 -22.02 -7.33 6.75
C GLU A 230 -21.41 -6.90 5.41
N PHE A 231 -20.76 -5.72 5.36
CA PHE A 231 -20.00 -5.28 4.19
C PHE A 231 -18.90 -6.29 3.77
N LEU A 232 -18.13 -6.84 4.73
CA LEU A 232 -17.12 -7.85 4.43
C LEU A 232 -17.76 -9.17 3.98
N SER A 233 -18.81 -9.62 4.66
CA SER A 233 -19.55 -10.85 4.35
C SER A 233 -20.10 -10.82 2.93
N ASP A 234 -20.81 -9.75 2.57
CA ASP A 234 -21.38 -9.58 1.23
C ASP A 234 -20.34 -9.50 0.12
N ARG A 235 -19.19 -8.88 0.41
CA ARG A 235 -18.18 -8.60 -0.60
C ARG A 235 -17.12 -9.66 -0.72
N LEU A 236 -16.83 -10.43 0.32
CA LEU A 236 -15.70 -11.35 0.36
C LEU A 236 -16.12 -12.79 0.65
N VAL A 237 -17.22 -13.04 1.33
CA VAL A 237 -17.62 -14.40 1.71
C VAL A 237 -18.52 -15.00 0.61
N PRO A 238 -18.31 -16.27 0.19
CA PRO A 238 -19.25 -17.00 -0.64
C PRO A 238 -20.63 -17.13 0.04
N ASP A 239 -21.73 -17.10 -0.71
CA ASP A 239 -23.09 -17.06 -0.14
C ASP A 239 -23.40 -18.24 0.79
N ASP A 240 -22.85 -19.43 0.50
CA ASP A 240 -22.96 -20.64 1.32
C ASP A 240 -22.24 -20.56 2.67
N ASN A 241 -21.32 -19.61 2.85
CA ASN A 241 -20.51 -19.46 4.07
C ASN A 241 -20.82 -18.19 4.86
N LYS A 242 -21.77 -17.35 4.41
CA LYS A 242 -22.07 -16.06 5.04
C LYS A 242 -22.56 -16.19 6.48
N ASP A 243 -23.52 -17.09 6.72
CA ASP A 243 -24.10 -17.29 8.04
C ASP A 243 -23.04 -17.84 9.01
N SER A 244 -22.27 -18.84 8.56
CA SER A 244 -21.16 -19.40 9.35
C SER A 244 -20.10 -18.36 9.68
N PHE A 245 -19.78 -17.44 8.76
CA PHE A 245 -18.83 -16.35 9.02
C PHE A 245 -19.35 -15.38 10.10
N VAL A 246 -20.61 -14.96 10.00
CA VAL A 246 -21.21 -14.05 11.01
C VAL A 246 -21.30 -14.73 12.39
N GLU A 247 -21.63 -16.02 12.43
CA GLU A 247 -21.67 -16.79 13.68
C GLU A 247 -20.27 -16.97 14.29
N CYS A 248 -19.30 -17.43 13.49
CA CYS A 248 -17.94 -17.74 13.95
C CYS A 248 -17.15 -16.50 14.40
N THR A 249 -17.45 -15.34 13.82
CA THR A 249 -16.85 -14.07 14.25
C THR A 249 -17.34 -13.62 15.64
N GLY A 250 -18.39 -14.27 16.18
CA GLY A 250 -18.90 -14.02 17.53
C GLY A 250 -19.42 -12.60 17.72
N ILE A 251 -19.82 -11.93 16.64
CA ILE A 251 -20.16 -10.50 16.64
C ILE A 251 -21.32 -10.20 17.58
N GLU A 252 -22.28 -11.11 17.69
CA GLU A 252 -23.41 -10.98 18.61
C GLU A 252 -23.00 -11.00 20.08
N ASN A 253 -21.82 -11.54 20.39
CA ASN A 253 -21.24 -11.51 21.74
C ASN A 253 -20.38 -10.24 21.97
N ILE A 254 -19.84 -9.64 20.91
CA ILE A 254 -18.97 -8.45 20.97
C ILE A 254 -19.79 -7.16 20.95
N ILE A 255 -20.88 -7.16 20.18
CA ILE A 255 -21.86 -6.10 20.08
C ILE A 255 -23.08 -6.61 20.82
N GLY A 256 -23.41 -6.05 21.98
CA GLY A 256 -24.62 -6.45 22.72
C GLY A 256 -25.86 -6.41 21.81
N LYS A 257 -26.93 -7.13 22.16
CA LYS A 257 -28.15 -7.25 21.35
C LYS A 257 -28.77 -5.89 20.92
N ASP A 258 -28.40 -4.80 21.57
CA ASP A 258 -28.82 -3.42 21.31
C ASP A 258 -27.88 -2.62 20.35
N GLY A 259 -26.83 -3.24 19.81
CA GLY A 259 -25.85 -2.56 18.96
C GLY A 259 -24.79 -1.77 19.71
N THR A 260 -24.79 -1.79 21.06
CA THR A 260 -23.79 -1.12 21.88
C THR A 260 -22.62 -2.05 22.20
N ARG A 261 -21.39 -1.51 22.24
CA ARG A 261 -20.21 -2.29 22.64
C ARG A 261 -20.43 -2.79 24.06
N THR A 262 -20.44 -4.11 24.24
CA THR A 262 -20.29 -4.70 25.57
C THR A 262 -18.83 -4.49 25.94
N ILE A 263 -18.55 -3.49 26.78
CA ILE A 263 -17.20 -3.29 27.32
C ILE A 263 -16.95 -4.47 28.25
N TYR A 264 -16.28 -5.50 27.74
CA TYR A 264 -15.60 -6.46 28.61
C TYR A 264 -14.50 -5.67 29.33
N ARG A 265 -14.77 -5.31 30.58
CA ARG A 265 -13.74 -4.92 31.53
C ARG A 265 -13.05 -6.21 31.94
N ASP A 266 -11.87 -6.45 31.39
CA ASP A 266 -10.86 -7.27 32.05
C ASP A 266 -10.24 -6.47 33.20
#